data_AF-A0A661L765-F1
#
_entry.id   AF-A0A661L765-F1
#
_cell.length_a   1.000
_cell.length_b   1.000
_cell.length_c   1.000
_cell.angle_alpha   90.00
_cell.angle_beta   90.00
_cell.angle_gamma   90.00
#
_symmetry.space_group_name_H-M   'P 1'
#
loop_
_entity.id
_entity.type
_entity.pdbx_description
1 polymer ?
#
loop_
_entity_poly.entity_id
_entity_poly.type
_entity_poly.pdbx_seq_one_letter_code
_entity_poly.pdbx_strand_id
1 'polypeptide(L)'
;NLQFTNIAYSSAVQMICSHSSKLLVLGGGGYSLKHAAETWTLAWAVMNNLGCNEEDMATFGGEFWGDGVCSLQGRPLFIQDKVKKHAFTEIKRTVVWIKKNIFPIIMGS
;
A
#
# COMPACT_ATOMS: atom_id res chain seq x y z
N ASN A 1 -1.51 -13.33 11.90
CA ASN A 1 -2.24 -12.37 11.04
C ASN A 1 -1.56 -11.02 11.07
N LEU A 2 -1.31 -10.43 9.90
CA LEU A 2 -0.73 -9.10 9.74
C LEU A 2 -1.80 -8.03 10.02
N GLN A 3 -1.41 -6.90 10.61
CA GLN A 3 -2.29 -5.81 11.01
C GLN A 3 -2.09 -4.60 10.08
N PHE A 4 -2.38 -4.79 8.79
CA PHE A 4 -2.24 -3.74 7.78
C PHE A 4 -3.56 -3.04 7.49
N THR A 5 -3.46 -1.77 7.08
CA THR A 5 -4.59 -0.97 6.62
C THR A 5 -4.53 -0.76 5.12
N ASN A 6 -5.67 -0.39 4.54
CA ASN A 6 -5.73 0.02 3.13
C ASN A 6 -4.92 1.29 2.87
N ILE A 7 -4.67 2.14 3.88
CA ILE A 7 -3.70 3.26 3.81
C ILE A 7 -2.28 2.74 3.54
N ALA A 8 -1.78 1.80 4.35
CA ALA A 8 -0.43 1.27 4.17
C ALA A 8 -0.30 0.50 2.85
N TYR A 9 -1.36 -0.23 2.47
CA TYR A 9 -1.42 -0.95 1.21
C TYR A 9 -1.38 -0.01 -0.01
N SER A 10 -2.21 1.02 -0.04
CA SER A 10 -2.23 2.02 -1.14
C SER A 10 -0.91 2.77 -1.26
N SER A 11 -0.27 3.12 -0.14
CA SER A 11 1.08 3.70 -0.13
C SER A 11 2.11 2.77 -0.78
N ALA A 12 2.05 1.47 -0.49
CA ALA A 12 2.93 0.48 -1.14
C ALA A 12 2.66 0.37 -2.65
N VAL A 13 1.40 0.36 -3.08
CA VAL A 13 1.03 0.35 -4.51
C VAL A 13 1.56 1.60 -5.22
N GLN A 14 1.41 2.79 -4.62
CA GLN A 14 1.92 4.04 -5.17
C GLN A 14 3.45 4.01 -5.35
N MET A 15 4.18 3.48 -4.35
CA MET A 15 5.64 3.32 -4.45
C MET A 15 6.04 2.38 -5.59
N ILE A 16 5.30 1.30 -5.81
CA ILE A 16 5.57 0.38 -6.94
C ILE A 16 5.32 1.10 -8.27
N CYS A 17 4.19 1.80 -8.40
CA CYS A 17 3.84 2.54 -9.62
C CYS A 17 4.88 3.62 -9.97
N SER A 18 5.45 4.30 -8.97
CA SER A 18 6.47 5.34 -9.22
C SER A 18 7.82 4.79 -9.70
N HIS A 19 8.10 3.50 -9.49
CA HIS A 19 9.36 2.85 -9.88
C HIS A 19 9.21 1.94 -11.10
N SER A 20 8.01 1.80 -11.67
CA SER A 20 7.74 0.85 -12.76
C SER A 20 6.76 1.43 -13.78
N SER A 21 7.22 1.63 -15.01
CA SER A 21 6.42 2.20 -16.10
C SER A 21 5.40 1.23 -16.71
N LYS A 22 5.56 -0.08 -16.47
CA LYS A 22 4.65 -1.14 -16.93
C LYS A 22 4.47 -2.16 -15.82
N LEU A 23 3.23 -2.46 -15.47
CA LEU A 23 2.89 -3.37 -14.38
C LEU A 23 1.94 -4.47 -14.88
N LEU A 24 2.24 -5.71 -14.50
CA LEU A 24 1.27 -6.81 -14.48
C LEU A 24 0.86 -7.01 -13.02
N VAL A 25 -0.40 -6.73 -12.70
CA VAL A 25 -0.89 -6.72 -11.32
C VAL A 25 -1.86 -7.86 -11.14
N LEU A 26 -1.62 -8.69 -10.13
CA LEU A 26 -2.34 -9.94 -9.92
C LEU A 26 -3.01 -9.95 -8.54
N GLY A 27 -4.20 -10.56 -8.52
CA GLY A 27 -4.91 -10.94 -7.30
C GLY A 27 -4.09 -11.85 -6.38
N GLY A 28 -4.65 -12.16 -5.22
CA GLY A 28 -4.06 -13.09 -4.26
C GLY A 28 -5.02 -13.46 -3.15
N GLY A 29 -4.50 -14.04 -2.07
CA GLY A 29 -5.29 -14.40 -0.90
C GLY A 29 -5.95 -13.18 -0.24
N GLY A 30 -7.18 -13.36 0.23
CA GLY A 30 -8.01 -12.34 0.87
C GLY A 30 -9.28 -12.98 1.41
N TYR A 31 -9.26 -13.39 2.67
CA TYR A 31 -10.29 -14.27 3.24
C TYR A 31 -11.51 -13.53 3.81
N SER A 32 -11.49 -12.20 3.78
CA SER A 32 -12.69 -11.36 3.92
C SER A 32 -13.01 -10.77 2.56
N LEU A 33 -14.13 -11.18 1.98
CA LEU A 33 -14.55 -10.74 0.64
C LEU A 33 -14.72 -9.22 0.58
N LYS A 34 -15.30 -8.62 1.63
CA LYS A 34 -15.46 -7.17 1.76
C LYS A 34 -14.10 -6.47 1.74
N HIS A 35 -13.18 -6.87 2.62
CA HIS A 35 -11.88 -6.20 2.70
C HIS A 35 -11.06 -6.41 1.42
N ALA A 36 -11.12 -7.61 0.82
CA ALA A 36 -10.47 -7.86 -0.45
C ALA A 36 -11.00 -6.93 -1.56
N ALA A 37 -12.32 -6.75 -1.66
CA ALA A 37 -12.93 -5.84 -2.62
C ALA A 37 -12.53 -4.37 -2.39
N GLU A 38 -12.56 -3.91 -1.13
CA GLU A 38 -12.14 -2.56 -0.75
C GLU A 38 -10.66 -2.31 -1.10
N THR A 39 -9.77 -3.22 -0.70
CA THR A 39 -8.33 -3.13 -0.96
C THR A 39 -8.04 -3.11 -2.46
N TRP A 40 -8.65 -3.99 -3.25
CA TRP A 40 -8.42 -4.05 -4.69
C TRP A 40 -9.01 -2.86 -5.45
N THR A 41 -10.16 -2.35 -5.01
CA THR A 41 -10.75 -1.13 -5.57
C THR A 41 -9.82 0.06 -5.35
N LEU A 42 -9.29 0.21 -4.14
CA LEU A 42 -8.34 1.27 -3.82
C LEU A 42 -7.02 1.10 -4.60
N ALA A 43 -6.51 -0.13 -4.73
CA ALA A 43 -5.32 -0.41 -5.52
C ALA A 43 -5.51 0.02 -6.97
N TRP A 44 -6.64 -0.35 -7.58
CA TRP A 44 -6.99 0.03 -8.95
C TRP A 44 -7.02 1.54 -9.12
N ALA A 45 -7.64 2.26 -8.17
CA ALA A 45 -7.70 3.71 -8.22
C ALA A 45 -6.31 4.35 -8.15
N VAL A 46 -5.45 3.92 -7.22
CA VAL A 46 -4.06 4.40 -7.12
C VAL A 46 -3.29 4.18 -8.42
N MET A 47 -3.40 3.00 -9.03
CA MET A 47 -2.71 2.68 -10.30
C MET A 47 -3.19 3.52 -11.49
N ASN A 48 -4.41 4.05 -11.43
CA ASN A 48 -4.98 4.91 -12.48
C ASN A 48 -4.86 6.41 -12.15
N ASN A 49 -4.10 6.78 -11.11
CA ASN A 49 -4.02 8.16 -10.60
C ASN A 49 -5.40 8.74 -10.22
N LEU A 50 -6.32 7.88 -9.76
CA LEU A 50 -7.65 8.23 -9.23
C LEU A 50 -7.70 8.05 -7.70
N GLY A 51 -6.54 8.13 -7.05
CA GLY A 51 -6.37 7.93 -5.62
C GLY A 51 -6.70 9.16 -4.78
N CYS A 52 -6.31 9.13 -3.50
CA CYS A 52 -6.49 10.24 -2.57
C CYS A 52 -5.34 11.23 -2.65
N ASN A 53 -5.20 11.88 -3.80
CA ASN A 53 -4.23 12.94 -3.98
C ASN A 53 -4.87 14.24 -3.46
N GLU A 54 -4.09 15.11 -2.80
CA GLU A 54 -4.63 16.37 -2.23
C GLU A 54 -5.33 17.24 -3.29
N GLU A 55 -4.84 17.23 -4.54
CA GLU A 55 -5.42 17.94 -5.67
C GLU A 55 -6.78 17.36 -6.14
N ASP A 56 -6.96 16.03 -6.09
CA ASP A 56 -8.20 15.35 -6.49
C ASP A 56 -9.31 15.54 -5.43
N MET A 57 -8.94 15.57 -4.15
CA MET A 57 -9.86 15.88 -3.05
C MET A 57 -10.36 17.33 -3.09
N ALA A 58 -9.57 18.25 -3.66
CA ALA A 58 -9.94 19.65 -3.81
C ALA A 58 -10.79 19.93 -5.07
N THR A 59 -10.63 19.12 -6.12
CA THR A 59 -11.21 19.38 -7.45
C THR A 59 -12.63 18.82 -7.61
N PHE A 60 -12.94 17.69 -7.00
CA PHE A 60 -14.28 17.10 -7.05
C PHE A 60 -15.05 17.48 -5.78
N GLY A 61 -15.97 18.44 -5.90
CA GLY A 61 -16.78 18.96 -4.79
C GLY A 61 -17.35 17.85 -3.92
N GLY A 62 -17.09 17.93 -2.61
CA GLY A 62 -17.28 16.88 -1.61
C GLY A 62 -18.69 16.29 -1.44
N GLU A 63 -19.68 16.70 -2.24
CA GLU A 63 -21.02 16.11 -2.28
C GLU A 63 -21.23 15.10 -3.42
N PHE A 64 -20.51 15.19 -4.54
CA PHE A 64 -20.76 14.29 -5.68
C PHE A 64 -20.16 12.89 -5.49
N TRP A 65 -19.09 12.81 -4.68
CA TRP A 65 -18.41 11.58 -4.28
C TRP A 65 -18.14 11.61 -2.78
N GLY A 66 -19.12 11.92 -1.94
CA GLY A 66 -18.95 11.97 -0.47
C GLY A 66 -18.00 10.88 0.05
N ASP A 67 -16.80 11.30 0.46
CA ASP A 67 -15.66 10.46 0.87
C ASP A 67 -15.16 9.39 -0.15
N GLY A 68 -15.82 9.16 -1.28
CA GLY A 68 -15.34 8.48 -2.50
C GLY A 68 -14.56 7.18 -2.30
N VAL A 69 -13.55 6.97 -3.16
CA VAL A 69 -12.57 5.87 -3.02
C VAL A 69 -11.72 6.04 -1.76
N CYS A 70 -11.60 7.25 -1.22
CA CYS A 70 -10.84 7.54 -0.01
C CYS A 70 -11.44 6.92 1.26
N SER A 71 -12.76 6.79 1.31
CA SER A 71 -13.47 6.09 2.39
C SER A 71 -13.03 4.63 2.53
N LEU A 72 -12.53 4.02 1.44
CA LEU A 72 -12.03 2.64 1.41
C LEU A 72 -10.68 2.48 2.13
N GLN A 73 -9.97 3.58 2.46
CA GLN A 73 -8.74 3.54 3.25
C GLN A 73 -8.97 3.01 4.68
N GLY A 74 -10.21 3.15 5.18
CA GLY A 74 -10.58 2.74 6.52
C GLY A 74 -9.91 3.59 7.60
N ARG A 75 -9.92 3.10 8.85
CA ARG A 75 -9.37 3.81 10.00
C ARG A 75 -7.92 3.43 10.27
N PRO A 76 -7.09 4.36 10.76
CA PRO A 76 -5.77 4.03 11.28
C PRO A 76 -5.86 2.97 12.37
N LEU A 77 -4.97 1.98 12.33
CA LEU A 77 -4.87 0.95 13.36
C LEU A 77 -3.89 1.37 14.44
N PHE A 78 -4.33 1.34 15.70
CA PHE A 78 -3.44 1.49 16.83
C PHE A 78 -2.74 0.16 17.12
N ILE A 79 -1.42 0.13 16.95
CA ILE A 79 -0.58 -1.04 17.22
C ILE A 79 0.28 -0.75 18.45
N GLN A 80 0.37 -1.72 19.36
CA GLN A 80 1.22 -1.63 20.55
C GLN A 80 2.69 -1.36 20.17
N ASP A 81 3.36 -0.49 20.94
CA ASP A 81 4.75 -0.09 20.65
C ASP A 81 5.73 -1.26 20.66
N LYS A 82 5.51 -2.27 21.50
CA LYS A 82 6.34 -3.48 21.52
C LYS A 82 6.31 -4.21 20.17
N VAL A 83 5.12 -4.32 19.57
CA VAL A 83 4.93 -4.96 18.26
C VAL A 83 5.60 -4.13 17.17
N LYS A 84 5.40 -2.80 17.19
CA LYS A 84 6.07 -1.89 16.24
C LYS A 84 7.58 -1.99 16.31
N LYS A 85 8.16 -1.93 17.52
CA LYS A 85 9.61 -2.03 17.74
C LYS A 85 10.16 -3.37 17.23
N HIS A 86 9.48 -4.47 17.54
CA HIS A 86 9.88 -5.79 17.06
C HIS A 86 9.85 -5.89 15.52
N ALA A 87 8.75 -5.44 14.89
CA ALA A 87 8.63 -5.42 13.44
C ALA A 87 9.74 -4.57 12.79
N PHE A 88 10.07 -3.41 13.38
CA PHE A 88 11.11 -2.52 12.85
C PHE A 88 12.51 -3.12 12.95
N THR A 89 12.79 -3.88 14.02
CA THR A 89 14.04 -4.65 14.15
C THR A 89 14.16 -5.69 13.03
N GLU A 90 13.09 -6.45 12.76
CA GLU A 90 13.08 -7.46 11.70
C GLU A 90 13.18 -6.84 10.29
N ILE A 91 12.54 -5.69 10.06
CA ILE A 91 12.69 -4.92 8.81
C ILE A 91 14.16 -4.56 8.60
N LYS A 92 14.82 -3.96 9.59
CA LYS A 92 16.23 -3.58 9.49
C LYS A 92 17.12 -4.79 9.19
N ARG A 93 16.92 -5.89 9.91
CA ARG A 93 17.67 -7.14 9.71
C ARG A 93 17.50 -7.67 8.28
N THR A 94 16.25 -7.69 7.79
CA THR A 94 15.92 -8.19 6.45
C THR A 94 16.51 -7.31 5.36
N VAL A 95 16.38 -5.98 5.47
CA VAL A 95 16.96 -5.03 4.51
C VAL A 95 18.47 -5.16 4.42
N VAL A 96 19.16 -5.28 5.55
CA VAL A 96 20.63 -5.51 5.58
C VAL A 96 20.98 -6.82 4.87
N TRP A 97 20.23 -7.89 5.13
CA TRP A 97 20.45 -9.18 4.48
C TRP A 97 20.22 -9.10 2.96
N ILE A 98 19.13 -8.47 2.49
CA ILE A 98 18.85 -8.30 1.06
C ILE A 98 19.97 -7.50 0.37
N LYS A 99 20.40 -6.38 0.98
CA LYS A 99 21.49 -5.56 0.45
C LYS A 99 22.81 -6.34 0.33
N LYS A 100 23.10 -7.22 1.30
CA LYS A 100 24.34 -8.01 1.30
C LYS A 100 24.30 -9.17 0.31
N ASN A 101 23.15 -9.83 0.14
CA ASN A 101 23.08 -11.12 -0.56
C ASN A 101 22.41 -11.05 -1.93
N ILE A 102 21.49 -10.11 -2.16
CA ILE A 102 20.69 -10.04 -3.39
C ILE A 102 21.18 -8.91 -4.31
N PHE A 103 21.46 -7.72 -3.77
CA PHE A 103 21.86 -6.58 -4.60
C PHE A 103 23.13 -6.83 -5.43
N PRO A 104 24.19 -7.49 -4.91
CA PRO A 104 25.37 -7.81 -5.73
C PRO A 104 25.06 -8.71 -6.94
N ILE A 105 24.01 -9.55 -6.85
CA ILE A 105 23.61 -10.45 -7.93
C ILE A 105 22.92 -9.68 -9.06
N ILE A 106 22.12 -8.65 -8.72
CA ILE A 106 21.29 -7.91 -9.68
C ILE A 106 22.00 -6.66 -10.22
N MET A 107 22.91 -6.05 -9.45
CA MET A 107 23.64 -4.84 -9.86
C MET A 107 25.08 -5.12 -10.32
N GLY A 108 25.58 -6.34 -10.13
CA GLY A 108 26.92 -6.77 -10.55
C GLY A 108 26.99 -7.42 -11.92
N SER A 109 25.87 -7.50 -12.65
CA SER A 109 25.75 -7.89 -14.06
C SER A 109 25.49 -6.67 -14.94
#